data_AF-A0A7X6TJF8-F1
#
_entry.id   AF-A0A7X6TJF8-F1
#
_cell.length_a   1.000
_cell.length_b   1.000
_cell.length_c   1.000
_cell.angle_alpha   90.00
_cell.angle_beta   90.00
_cell.angle_gamma   90.00
#
_symmetry.space_group_name_H-M   'P 1'
#
loop_
_entity.id
_entity.type
_entity.pdbx_description
1 polymer ?
#
loop_
_entity_poly.entity_id
_entity_poly.type
_entity_poly.pdbx_seq_one_letter_code
_entity_poly.pdbx_strand_id
1 'polypeptide(L)' 'PVCSYCGKIRHDQPGAHGRGPWYELEEYLRRAKGVNLSHGCCPTCFDREAGEFGPAATGTDGAADPATPDSTS' A
#
# COMPACT_ATOMS: atom_id res chain seq x y z
N PRO A 1 18.29 4.61 -10.80
CA PRO A 1 19.32 4.59 -9.73
C PRO A 1 18.66 4.67 -8.35
N VAL A 2 19.15 3.92 -7.35
CA VAL A 2 18.59 3.89 -5.99
C VAL A 2 19.65 4.39 -5.00
N CYS A 3 19.26 5.23 -4.03
CA CYS A 3 20.15 5.70 -2.98
C CYS A 3 20.40 4.59 -1.95
N SER A 4 21.66 4.27 -1.66
CA SER A 4 22.02 3.25 -0.67
C SER A 4 21.65 3.61 0.77
N TYR A 5 21.48 4.89 1.07
CA TYR A 5 21.19 5.36 2.43
C TYR A 5 19.69 5.44 2.72
N CYS A 6 18.88 5.91 1.76
CA CYS A 6 17.46 6.18 1.99
C CYS A 6 16.51 5.46 1.03
N GLY A 7 17.02 4.68 0.07
CA GLY A 7 16.18 3.92 -0.86
C GLY A 7 15.44 4.74 -1.92
N LYS A 8 15.53 6.08 -1.89
CA LYS A 8 14.93 6.95 -2.92
C LYS A 8 15.44 6.59 -4.32
N ILE A 9 14.58 6.76 -5.31
CA ILE A 9 14.87 6.49 -6.73
C ILE A 9 15.13 7.81 -7.44
N ARG A 10 16.26 7.91 -8.14
CA ARG A 10 16.56 9.07 -8.99
C ARG A 10 15.90 8.91 -10.35
N HIS A 11 15.13 9.92 -10.75
CA HIS A 11 14.49 9.99 -12.06
C HIS A 11 15.34 10.82 -13.02
N ASP A 12 16.28 10.18 -13.70
CA ASP A 12 17.12 10.84 -14.70
C ASP A 12 16.36 10.92 -16.04
N GLN A 13 15.99 12.13 -16.46
CA GLN A 13 15.46 12.37 -17.80
C GLN A 13 16.57 12.28 -18.86
N PRO A 14 16.22 11.99 -20.13
CA PRO A 14 17.20 12.00 -21.22
C PRO A 14 17.99 13.33 -21.25
N GLY A 15 19.32 13.24 -21.29
CA GLY A 15 20.21 14.41 -21.26
C GLY A 15 20.53 14.98 -19.87
N ALA A 16 19.91 14.46 -18.80
CA ALA A 16 20.11 14.89 -17.42
C ALA A 16 20.71 13.78 -16.53
N HIS A 17 21.61 12.97 -17.07
CA HIS A 17 22.28 11.89 -16.33
C HIS A 17 22.89 12.41 -15.02
N GLY A 18 22.48 11.82 -13.89
CA GLY A 18 22.99 12.17 -12.57
C GLY A 18 22.43 13.46 -11.96
N ARG A 19 21.54 14.18 -12.66
CA ARG A 19 20.96 15.45 -12.18
C ARG A 19 19.45 15.40 -12.00
N GLY A 20 18.84 14.22 -12.15
CA GLY A 20 17.42 14.02 -11.94
C GLY A 20 17.00 14.21 -10.47
N PRO A 21 15.73 14.57 -10.23
CA PRO A 21 15.16 14.60 -8.88
C PRO A 21 15.11 13.19 -8.27
N TRP A 22 15.09 13.14 -6.94
CA TRP A 22 14.91 11.92 -6.17
C TRP A 22 13.46 11.82 -5.68
N TYR A 23 12.88 10.64 -5.82
CA TYR A 23 11.52 10.34 -5.40
C TYR A 23 11.48 9.15 -4.45
N GLU A 24 10.47 9.12 -3.59
CA GLU A 24 10.08 7.89 -2.90
C GLU A 24 9.64 6.83 -3.92
N LEU A 25 9.72 5.55 -3.55
CA LEU A 25 9.35 4.43 -4.42
C LEU A 25 7.92 4.57 -4.97
N GLU A 26 6.96 4.83 -4.08
CA GLU A 26 5.55 5.04 -4.43
C GLU A 26 5.39 6.16 -5.45
N GLU A 27 6.04 7.29 -5.21
CA GLU A 27 5.96 8.45 -6.09
C GLU A 27 6.57 8.19 -7.45
N TYR A 28 7.70 7.47 -7.47
CA TYR A 28 8.34 7.07 -8.71
C TYR A 28 7.45 6.15 -9.54
N LEU A 29 6.83 5.12 -8.93
CA LEU A 29 5.94 4.18 -9.62
C LEU A 29 4.68 4.87 -10.15
N ARG A 30 4.10 5.79 -9.35
CA ARG A 30 2.96 6.61 -9.76
C ARG A 30 3.30 7.45 -10.99
N ARG A 31 4.43 8.15 -10.99
CA ARG A 31 4.86 8.99 -12.13
C ARG A 31 5.26 8.18 -13.36
N ALA A 32 5.98 7.07 -13.17
CA ALA A 32 6.55 6.30 -14.26
C ALA A 32 5.52 5.39 -14.96
N LYS A 33 4.52 4.89 -14.22
CA LYS A 33 3.60 3.86 -14.69
C LYS A 33 2.12 4.10 -14.32
N GLY A 34 1.80 5.18 -13.61
CA GLY A 34 0.44 5.44 -13.15
C GLY A 34 -0.04 4.48 -12.06
N VAL A 35 0.87 3.74 -11.42
CA VAL A 35 0.53 2.76 -10.38
C VAL A 35 0.37 3.47 -9.05
N ASN A 36 -0.80 3.32 -8.42
CA ASN A 36 -1.01 3.71 -7.04
C ASN A 36 -0.85 2.47 -6.14
N LEU A 37 0.06 2.55 -5.19
CA LEU A 37 0.21 1.53 -4.16
C LEU A 37 -0.85 1.77 -3.08
N SER A 38 -1.60 0.73 -2.75
CA SER A 38 -2.44 0.69 -1.56
C SER A 38 -1.66 0.08 -0.39
N HIS A 39 -2.11 0.34 0.83
CA HIS A 39 -1.63 -0.40 1.99
C HIS A 39 -2.07 -1.86 1.84
N GLY A 40 -1.11 -2.78 1.76
CA GLY A 40 -1.35 -4.21 1.63
C GLY A 40 -0.27 -5.00 2.35
N CYS A 41 -0.65 -6.06 3.03
CA CYS A 41 0.27 -6.99 3.66
C CYS A 41 0.37 -8.23 2.76
N CYS A 42 1.57 -8.60 2.31
CA CYS A 42 1.72 -9.85 1.55
C CYS A 42 1.45 -11.05 2.47
N PRO A 43 1.03 -12.21 1.94
CA PRO A 43 0.71 -13.38 2.77
C PRO A 43 1.82 -13.75 3.74
N THR A 44 3.07 -13.69 3.31
CA THR A 44 4.24 -14.02 4.15
C THR A 44 4.44 -13.04 5.31
N CYS A 45 4.28 -11.74 5.07
CA CYS A 45 4.34 -10.75 6.14
C CYS A 45 3.13 -10.92 7.06
N PHE A 46 1.94 -11.14 6.51
CA PHE A 46 0.73 -11.36 7.30
C PHE A 46 0.90 -12.55 8.24
N ASP A 47 1.35 -13.69 7.76
CA ASP A 47 1.58 -14.90 8.57
C ASP A 47 2.62 -14.68 9.67
N ARG A 48 3.69 -13.91 9.37
CA ARG A 48 4.70 -13.54 10.36
C ARG A 48 4.12 -12.68 11.47
N GLU A 49 3.44 -11.60 11.12
CA GLU A 49 2.87 -10.68 12.12
C GLU A 49 1.69 -11.34 12.86
N ALA A 50 0.86 -12.13 12.18
CA ALA A 50 -0.24 -12.90 12.79
C ALA A 50 0.26 -14.00 13.75
N GLY A 51 1.51 -14.46 13.60
CA GLY A 51 2.17 -15.32 14.57
C GLY A 51 2.52 -14.60 15.89
N GLU A 52 2.72 -13.28 15.86
CA GLU A 52 2.94 -12.45 17.05
C GLU A 52 1.63 -12.09 17.76
N PHE A 53 0.53 -11.95 17.02
CA PHE A 53 -0.82 -11.77 17.55
C PHE A 53 -1.54 -13.13 17.60
N GLY A 54 -1.28 -13.93 18.64
CA GLY A 54 -1.86 -15.27 18.86
C GLY A 54 -3.36 -15.41 18.53
N PRO A 55 -3.86 -16.65 18.35
CA PRO A 55 -5.00 -16.96 17.48
C PRO A 55 -6.16 -15.98 17.64
N ALA A 56 -6.58 -15.42 16.50
CA ALA A 56 -7.78 -14.62 16.38
C ALA A 56 -8.91 -15.30 17.14
N ALA A 57 -9.42 -14.63 18.18
CA ALA A 57 -10.67 -15.01 18.80
C ALA A 57 -11.68 -15.20 17.67
N THR A 58 -12.22 -16.41 17.56
CA THR A 58 -13.23 -16.82 16.60
C THR A 58 -14.42 -15.87 16.70
N GLY A 59 -14.44 -14.86 15.83
CA GLY A 59 -15.61 -14.03 15.59
C GLY A 59 -16.59 -14.84 14.76
N THR A 60 -17.42 -15.61 15.45
CA THR A 60 -18.61 -16.22 14.87
C THR A 60 -19.60 -15.12 14.48
N ASP A 61 -20.05 -15.25 13.24
CA ASP A 61 -21.40 -14.99 12.77
C ASP A 61 -21.86 -13.55 12.55
N GLY A 62 -22.38 -13.36 11.34
CA GLY A 62 -23.06 -12.16 10.91
C GLY A 62 -24.24 -11.84 11.82
N ALA A 63 -24.32 -10.57 12.19
CA ALA A 63 -25.60 -9.92 12.45
C ALA A 63 -26.00 -9.23 11.14
N ALA A 64 -27.10 -9.70 10.56
CA ALA A 64 -27.79 -9.06 9.47
C ALA A 64 -27.97 -7.55 9.73
N ASP A 65 -27.74 -6.73 8.71
CA ASP A 65 -28.25 -5.36 8.67
C ASP A 65 -29.77 -5.39 8.89
N PRO A 66 -30.33 -4.84 9.99
CA PRO A 66 -31.75 -4.60 10.02
C PRO A 66 -32.02 -3.47 9.02
N ALA A 67 -32.73 -3.84 7.95
CA ALA A 67 -33.25 -2.95 6.93
C ALA A 67 -33.66 -1.59 7.51
N THR A 68 -33.00 -0.52 7.06
CA THR A 68 -33.51 0.85 7.19
C THR A 68 -34.86 0.94 6.47
N PRO A 69 -35.98 1.26 7.15
CA PRO A 69 -37.21 1.54 6.44
C PRO A 69 -37.08 2.85 5.66
N ASP A 70 -37.50 2.72 4.41
CA ASP A 70 -37.66 3.72 3.36
C ASP A 70 -38.31 5.02 3.88
N SER A 71 -37.62 6.16 3.70
CA SER A 71 -38.23 7.49 3.83
C SER A 71 -39.11 7.75 2.60
N THR A 72 -40.40 7.48 2.72
CA THR A 72 -41.39 8.01 1.77
C THR A 72 -41.90 9.37 2.24
N SER A 73 -41.71 10.36 1.35
CA SER A 73 -42.42 11.63 1.08
C SER A 73 -43.08 12.44 2.20
#